data_AF-A0A1F6HIF6-F1
#
_entry.id   AF-A0A1F6HIF6-F1
#
_cell.length_a   1.000
_cell.length_b   1.000
_cell.length_c   1.000
_cell.angle_alpha   90.00
_cell.angle_beta   90.00
_cell.angle_gamma   90.00
#
_symmetry.space_group_name_H-M   'P 1'
#
loop_
_entity.id
_entity.type
_entity.pdbx_description
1 polymer ?
#
loop_
_entity_poly.entity_id
_entity_poly.type
_entity_poly.pdbx_seq_one_letter_code
_entity_poly.pdbx_strand_id
1 'polypeptide(L)'
;MLARLIEEVGELAREVNHRFGPKKKKSSEKNKEIGDEMADIIFTLICLANSLSIDLDSHFKKMMKKLNTRDKDRWKESKSSE
;
A
#
# COMPACT_ATOMS: atom_id res chain seq x y z
N MET A 1 -4.18 8.64 -15.66
CA MET A 1 -4.29 7.71 -14.50
C MET A 1 -2.94 7.31 -13.94
N LEU A 2 -2.00 6.78 -14.73
CA LEU A 2 -0.66 6.43 -14.22
C LEU A 2 0.07 7.59 -13.54
N ALA A 3 0.08 8.78 -14.16
CA ALA A 3 0.71 9.96 -13.57
C ALA A 3 0.14 10.32 -12.18
N ARG A 4 -1.19 10.23 -12.00
CA ARG A 4 -1.84 10.43 -10.71
C ARG A 4 -1.42 9.38 -9.68
N LEU A 5 -1.33 8.11 -10.08
CA LEU A 5 -0.88 7.05 -9.17
C LEU A 5 0.54 7.33 -8.65
N ILE A 6 1.43 7.81 -9.53
CA ILE A 6 2.80 8.18 -9.14
C ILE A 6 2.81 9.41 -8.22
N GLU A 7 1.89 10.36 -8.44
CA GLU A 7 1.71 11.52 -7.56
C GLU A 7 1.33 11.10 -6.14
N GLU A 8 0.28 10.27 -5.98
CA GLU A 8 -0.15 9.81 -4.64
C GLU A 8 0.95 9.01 -3.92
N VAL A 9 1.70 8.19 -4.67
CA VAL A 9 2.87 7.47 -4.11
C VAL A 9 3.96 8.44 -3.65
N GLY A 10 4.17 9.54 -4.38
CA GLY A 10 5.09 10.60 -4.00
C GLY A 10 4.64 11.35 -2.74
N GLU A 11 3.35 11.64 -2.62
CA GLU A 11 2.76 12.26 -1.44
C GLU A 11 2.87 11.35 -0.21
N LEU A 12 2.54 10.06 -0.35
CA LEU A 12 2.78 9.05 0.69
C LEU A 12 4.25 9.00 1.11
N ALA A 13 5.18 8.94 0.15
CA ALA A 13 6.61 8.88 0.44
C ALA A 13 7.10 10.13 1.20
N ARG A 14 6.53 11.30 0.90
CA ARG A 14 6.81 12.54 1.63
C ARG A 14 6.32 12.45 3.08
N GLU A 15 5.10 11.98 3.31
CA GLU A 15 4.55 11.85 4.67
C GLU A 15 5.27 10.79 5.52
N VAL A 16 5.64 9.66 4.93
CA VAL A 16 6.48 8.64 5.59
C VAL A 16 7.83 9.23 6.00
N ASN A 17 8.49 9.98 5.11
CA ASN A 17 9.75 10.64 5.41
C ASN A 17 9.62 11.71 6.49
N HIS A 18 8.52 12.45 6.51
CA HIS A 18 8.26 13.44 7.56
C HIS A 18 8.08 12.79 8.93
N ARG A 19 7.46 11.59 8.99
CA ARG A 19 7.14 10.89 10.24
C ARG A 19 8.30 10.04 10.78
N PHE A 20 9.04 9.38 9.89
CA PHE A 20 10.05 8.38 10.27
C PHE A 20 11.46 8.70 9.77
N GLY A 21 11.59 9.67 8.87
CA GLY A 21 12.86 10.07 8.28
C GLY A 21 13.58 11.18 9.06
N PRO A 22 14.82 11.50 8.67
CA PRO A 22 15.63 12.53 9.33
C PRO A 22 15.12 13.96 9.10
N LYS A 23 14.26 14.16 8.09
CA LYS A 23 13.76 15.48 7.68
C LYS A 23 12.37 15.73 8.25
N LYS A 24 12.34 16.35 9.43
CA LYS A 24 11.08 16.68 10.13
C LYS A 24 10.29 17.76 9.38
N LYS A 25 8.97 17.65 9.47
CA LYS A 25 7.99 18.57 8.90
C LYS A 25 8.16 19.98 9.48
N LYS A 26 8.02 21.02 8.63
CA LYS A 26 7.92 22.40 9.12
C LYS A 26 6.57 22.58 9.81
N SER A 27 6.51 23.37 10.88
CA SER A 27 5.27 23.65 11.63
C SER A 27 4.15 24.29 10.80
N SER A 28 4.47 24.84 9.63
CA SER A 28 3.54 25.47 8.69
C SER A 28 2.87 24.50 7.71
N GLU A 29 3.30 23.24 7.62
CA GLU A 29 2.70 22.27 6.70
C GLU A 29 1.49 21.59 7.34
N LYS A 30 0.39 21.48 6.58
CA LYS A 30 -0.77 20.69 7.01
C LYS A 30 -0.35 19.25 7.31
N ASN A 31 -0.79 18.71 8.44
CA ASN A 31 -0.74 17.27 8.68
C ASN A 31 -1.78 16.63 7.76
N LYS A 32 -1.29 15.87 6.78
CA LYS A 32 -2.06 14.84 6.11
C LYS A 32 -1.73 13.51 6.78
N GLU A 33 -2.72 12.66 6.95
CA GLU A 33 -2.47 11.35 7.54
C GLU A 33 -1.90 10.39 6.50
N ILE A 34 -0.96 9.54 6.92
CA ILE A 34 -0.42 8.47 6.04
C ILE A 34 -1.56 7.60 5.50
N GLY A 35 -2.62 7.40 6.30
CA GLY A 35 -3.81 6.65 5.89
C GLY A 35 -4.54 7.28 4.70
N ASP A 36 -4.62 8.61 4.63
CA ASP A 36 -5.28 9.32 3.54
C ASP A 36 -4.54 9.07 2.22
N GLU A 37 -3.21 9.21 2.23
CA GLU A 37 -2.38 8.96 1.05
C GLU A 37 -2.43 7.50 0.60
N MET A 38 -2.51 6.55 1.54
CA MET A 38 -2.72 5.14 1.21
C MET A 38 -4.09 4.90 0.57
N ALA A 39 -5.13 5.59 1.03
CA ALA A 39 -6.46 5.51 0.44
C ALA A 39 -6.50 6.10 -0.98
N ASP A 40 -5.84 7.23 -1.21
CA ASP A 40 -5.73 7.88 -2.52
C ASP A 40 -5.00 6.98 -3.55
N ILE A 41 -3.96 6.26 -3.13
CA ILE A 41 -3.29 5.24 -3.94
C ILE A 41 -4.26 4.11 -4.33
N ILE A 42 -5.00 3.56 -3.36
CA ILE A 42 -5.96 2.47 -3.61
C ILE A 42 -7.04 2.95 -4.59
N PHE A 43 -7.62 4.12 -4.35
CA PHE A 43 -8.64 4.70 -5.22
C PHE A 43 -8.12 4.91 -6.64
N THR A 44 -6.95 5.51 -6.79
CA THR A 44 -6.35 5.80 -8.09
C THR A 44 -5.98 4.51 -8.84
N LEU A 45 -5.53 3.48 -8.12
CA LEU A 45 -5.26 2.16 -8.67
C LEU A 45 -6.54 1.48 -9.17
N ILE A 46 -7.64 1.56 -8.41
CA ILE A 46 -8.95 1.05 -8.83
C ILE A 46 -9.41 1.76 -10.11
N CYS A 47 -9.32 3.09 -10.16
CA CYS A 47 -9.67 3.86 -11.36
C CYS A 47 -8.80 3.49 -12.58
N LEU A 48 -7.50 3.24 -12.37
CA LEU A 48 -6.61 2.77 -13.42
C LEU A 48 -7.03 1.37 -13.93
N ALA A 49 -7.31 0.43 -13.03
CA ALA A 49 -7.77 -0.90 -13.40
C ALA A 49 -9.08 -0.85 -14.21
N ASN A 50 -10.05 -0.05 -13.75
CA ASN A 50 -11.32 0.16 -14.45
C ASN A 50 -11.10 0.73 -15.86
N SER A 51 -10.20 1.72 -16.01
CA SER A 51 -9.90 2.32 -17.32
C SER A 51 -9.27 1.34 -18.32
N LEU A 52 -8.65 0.27 -17.82
CA LEU A 52 -8.02 -0.78 -18.62
C LEU A 52 -8.90 -2.04 -18.75
N SER A 53 -10.14 -2.00 -18.23
CA SER A 53 -11.05 -3.16 -18.18
C SER A 53 -10.45 -4.38 -17.46
N ILE A 54 -9.67 -4.14 -16.39
CA ILE A 54 -9.07 -5.19 -15.57
C ILE A 54 -9.98 -5.51 -14.39
N ASP A 55 -10.36 -6.78 -14.24
CA ASP A 55 -11.03 -7.30 -13.03
C ASP A 55 -10.01 -7.42 -11.88
N LEU A 56 -9.81 -6.30 -11.17
CA LEU A 56 -8.85 -6.21 -10.08
C LEU A 56 -9.17 -7.18 -8.93
N ASP A 57 -10.45 -7.46 -8.66
CA ASP A 57 -10.87 -8.35 -7.57
C ASP A 57 -10.45 -9.80 -7.84
N SER A 58 -10.67 -10.30 -9.06
CA SER A 58 -10.22 -11.63 -9.48
C SER A 58 -8.69 -11.77 -9.39
N HIS A 59 -7.96 -10.77 -9.86
CA HIS A 59 -6.49 -10.75 -9.78
C HIS A 59 -5.99 -10.69 -8.32
N PHE A 60 -6.64 -9.90 -7.47
CA PHE A 60 -6.31 -9.80 -6.06
C PHE A 60 -6.56 -11.13 -5.32
N LYS A 61 -7.71 -11.77 -5.55
CA LYS A 61 -8.03 -13.10 -5.00
C LYS A 61 -7.00 -14.15 -5.41
N LYS A 62 -6.58 -14.16 -6.68
CA LYS A 62 -5.53 -15.06 -7.18
C LYS A 62 -4.18 -14.84 -6.47
N MET A 63 -3.79 -13.58 -6.27
CA MET A 63 -2.58 -13.22 -5.52
C MET A 63 -2.67 -13.68 -4.06
N MET A 64 -3.78 -13.42 -3.37
CA MET A 64 -3.98 -13.85 -1.99
C MET A 64 -3.90 -15.37 -1.85
N LYS A 65 -4.52 -16.12 -2.77
CA LYS A 65 -4.38 -17.58 -2.83
C LYS A 65 -2.91 -18.00 -2.97
N LYS A 66 -2.16 -17.37 -3.88
CA LYS A 66 -0.72 -17.64 -4.08
C LYS A 66 0.09 -17.41 -2.81
N LEU A 67 -0.12 -16.27 -2.13
CA LEU A 67 0.56 -15.95 -0.87
C LEU A 67 0.23 -16.98 0.21
N ASN A 68 -1.05 -17.30 0.41
CA ASN A 68 -1.48 -18.31 1.37
C ASN A 68 -0.89 -19.70 1.08
N THR A 69 -0.80 -20.09 -0.20
CA THR A 69 -0.22 -21.39 -0.57
C THR A 69 1.30 -21.42 -0.42
N ARG A 70 1.99 -20.32 -0.72
CA ARG A 70 3.46 -20.23 -0.60
C ARG A 70 3.89 -20.16 0.86
N ASP A 71 3.18 -19.39 1.66
CA ASP A 71 3.54 -19.12 3.04
C ASP A 71 2.92 -20.16 4.02
N LYS A 72 2.20 -21.17 3.49
CA LYS A 72 1.59 -22.29 4.22
C LYS A 72 2.59 -23.05 5.10
N ASP A 73 3.85 -23.17 4.65
CA ASP A 73 4.92 -23.85 5.40
C ASP A 73 5.96 -22.89 5.98
N ARG A 74 5.81 -21.58 5.79
CA ARG A 74 6.80 -20.58 6.24
C ARG A 74 6.63 -20.21 7.72
N TRP A 75 5.43 -20.41 8.27
CA TRP A 75 5.09 -20.13 9.66
C TRP A 75 4.51 -21.36 10.36
N LYS A 76 5.11 -22.55 10.19
CA LYS A 76 4.86 -23.63 11.14
C LYS A 76 5.43 -23.20 12.48
N GLU A 77 4.54 -22.98 13.45
CA GLU A 77 4.86 -22.70 14.84
C GLU A 77 6.03 -23.58 15.30
N SER A 78 7.15 -22.95 15.68
CA SER A 78 8.06 -23.60 16.61
C SER A 78 7.24 -23.82 17.89
N LYS A 79 6.74 -25.04 18.09
CA LYS A 79 6.20 -25.40 19.39
C LYS A 79 7.28 -25.13 20.42
N SER A 80 7.07 -24.10 21.23
CA SER A 80 7.75 -23.89 22.49
C SER A 80 7.60 -25.19 23.25
N SER A 81 8.68 -25.95 23.33
CA SER A 81 8.74 -27.15 24.17
C SER A 81 8.78 -26.64 25.60
N GLU A 82 7.69 -26.82 26.34
CA GLU A 82 7.67 -26.72 27.81
C GLU A 82 8.41 -27.92 28.43
#